data_AF-A0AAE0UTE8-F1
#
_entry.id   AF-A0AAE0UTE8-F1
#
_cell.length_a   1.000
_cell.length_b   1.000
_cell.length_c   1.000
_cell.angle_alpha   90.00
_cell.angle_beta   90.00
_cell.angle_gamma   90.00
#
_symmetry.space_group_name_H-M   'P 1'
#
loop_
_entity.id
_entity.type
_entity.pdbx_description
1 polymer ?
#
loop_
_entity_poly.entity_id
_entity_poly.type
_entity_poly.pdbx_seq_one_letter_code
_entity_poly.pdbx_strand_id
1 'polypeptide(L)'
;MQFAYLPNCSTDDAISTTLHLSLTHLESKDTYVRMLFIDFSSAFNTIIPQHLIEKLSLLGTNTSLCNWILDFLTGRPQSVRIGNSISSTTTLSTGAPQG
;
A
#
# COMPACT_ATOMS: atom_id res chain seq x y z
N MET A 1 -6.59 11.45 -5.91
CA MET A 1 -5.16 11.74 -6.14
C MET A 1 -4.33 10.92 -5.17
N GLN A 2 -3.15 10.44 -5.58
CA GLN A 2 -2.18 9.76 -4.71
C GLN A 2 -1.19 10.82 -4.22
N PHE A 3 -0.88 10.84 -2.92
CA PHE A 3 0.10 11.77 -2.34
C PHE A 3 1.27 11.04 -1.68
N ALA A 4 1.02 9.87 -1.08
CA ALA A 4 2.07 9.07 -0.47
C ALA A 4 2.98 8.43 -1.53
N TYR A 5 4.28 8.31 -1.20
CA TYR A 5 5.32 7.68 -2.02
C TYR A 5 5.58 8.35 -3.38
N LEU A 6 5.21 9.62 -3.54
CA LEU A 6 5.53 10.42 -4.71
C LEU A 6 6.54 11.53 -4.36
N PRO A 7 7.49 11.83 -5.26
CA PRO A 7 8.38 12.96 -5.07
C PRO A 7 7.59 14.28 -5.07
N ASN A 8 7.99 15.21 -4.21
CA ASN A 8 7.36 16.53 -4.07
C ASN A 8 5.87 16.49 -3.67
N CYS A 9 5.44 15.43 -2.97
CA CYS A 9 4.13 15.36 -2.33
C CYS A 9 4.29 15.08 -0.83
N SER A 10 3.43 15.70 -0.04
CA SER A 10 3.41 15.61 1.42
C SER A 10 1.99 15.35 1.95
N THR A 11 1.90 15.08 3.25
CA THR A 11 0.60 14.99 3.92
C THR A 11 -0.11 16.34 3.94
N ASP A 12 0.62 17.45 3.99
CA ASP A 12 0.06 18.80 3.91
C ASP A 12 -0.63 19.05 2.56
N ASP A 13 -0.05 18.56 1.46
CA ASP A 13 -0.68 18.65 0.14
C ASP A 13 -2.01 17.91 0.09
N ALA A 14 -2.07 16.72 0.70
CA ALA A 14 -3.28 15.91 0.78
C ALA A 14 -4.38 16.60 1.59
N ILE A 15 -4.02 17.18 2.75
CA ILE A 15 -4.95 17.91 3.63
C ILE A 15 -5.43 19.18 2.93
N SER A 16 -4.50 19.98 2.40
CA SER A 16 -4.80 21.24 1.72
C SER A 16 -5.73 21.02 0.53
N THR A 17 -5.44 20.01 -0.31
CA THR A 17 -6.31 19.64 -1.43
C THR A 17 -7.70 19.23 -0.96
N THR A 18 -7.79 18.36 0.06
CA THR A 18 -9.08 17.86 0.57
C THR A 18 -9.92 18.99 1.14
N LEU A 19 -9.30 19.89 1.91
CA LEU A 19 -9.96 21.07 2.46
C LEU A 19 -10.43 22.00 1.35
N HIS A 20 -9.57 22.34 0.39
CA HIS A 20 -9.91 23.22 -0.72
C HIS A 20 -11.12 22.69 -1.49
N LEU A 21 -11.09 21.42 -1.91
CA LEU A 21 -12.20 20.80 -2.66
C LEU A 21 -13.50 20.79 -1.85
N SER A 22 -13.41 20.56 -0.54
CA SER A 22 -14.59 20.53 0.33
C SER A 22 -15.20 21.91 0.51
N LEU A 23 -14.37 22.91 0.81
CA LEU A 23 -14.82 24.28 1.04
C LEU A 23 -15.42 24.88 -0.23
N THR A 24 -14.77 24.71 -1.38
CA THR A 24 -15.30 25.16 -2.68
C THR A 24 -16.66 24.53 -2.99
N HIS A 25 -16.88 23.26 -2.65
CA HIS A 25 -18.19 22.64 -2.85
C HIS A 25 -19.28 23.20 -1.92
N LEU A 26 -18.90 23.57 -0.70
CA LEU A 26 -19.81 24.13 0.32
C LEU A 26 -20.16 25.61 0.10
N GLU A 27 -19.50 26.30 -0.83
CA GLU A 27 -19.86 27.67 -1.22
C GLU A 27 -21.21 27.74 -1.96
N SER A 28 -21.67 26.62 -2.51
CA SER A 28 -22.98 26.52 -3.16
C SER A 28 -24.09 26.33 -2.12
N LYS A 29 -25.23 27.01 -2.31
CA LYS A 29 -26.38 26.86 -1.42
C LYS A 29 -26.91 25.42 -1.45
N ASP A 30 -27.33 24.95 -0.28
CA ASP A 30 -27.98 23.65 -0.09
C ASP A 30 -27.12 22.43 -0.51
N THR A 31 -25.79 22.55 -0.47
CA THR A 31 -24.85 21.42 -0.68
C THR A 31 -24.28 20.88 0.64
N TYR A 32 -23.70 19.68 0.58
CA TYR A 32 -22.99 19.08 1.71
C TYR A 32 -21.87 18.16 1.19
N VAL A 33 -20.86 17.93 2.02
CA VAL A 33 -19.75 17.02 1.72
C VAL A 33 -19.83 15.80 2.62
N ARG A 34 -19.55 14.61 2.07
CA ARG A 34 -19.38 13.37 2.84
C ARG A 34 -17.99 12.80 2.55
N MET A 35 -17.25 12.48 3.60
CA MET A 35 -15.93 11.86 3.50
C MET A 35 -15.98 10.45 4.07
N LEU A 36 -15.38 9.50 3.36
CA LEU A 36 -15.21 8.13 3.80
C LEU A 36 -13.72 7.86 3.97
N PHE A 37 -13.32 7.56 5.20
CA PHE A 37 -11.95 7.18 5.53
C PHE A 37 -11.89 5.66 5.70
N ILE A 38 -11.03 5.01 4.92
CA ILE A 38 -10.80 3.56 4.96
C ILE A 38 -9.31 3.35 5.25
N ASP A 39 -9.03 2.45 6.18
CA ASP A 39 -7.68 2.01 6.48
C ASP A 39 -7.58 0.47 6.34
N PHE A 40 -6.50 0.00 5.72
CA PHE A 40 -6.28 -1.42 5.52
C PHE A 40 -5.47 -1.99 6.68
N SER A 41 -6.09 -2.87 7.47
CA SER A 41 -5.38 -3.58 8.52
C SER A 41 -4.20 -4.37 7.96
N SER A 42 -3.01 -4.10 8.49
CA SER A 42 -1.79 -4.86 8.15
C SER A 42 -1.51 -4.92 6.64
N ALA A 43 -1.74 -3.81 5.92
CA ALA A 43 -1.74 -3.72 4.46
C ALA A 43 -0.59 -4.47 3.75
N PHE A 44 0.64 -4.33 4.25
CA PHE A 44 1.80 -5.00 3.64
C PHE A 44 1.85 -6.50 3.91
N ASN A 45 1.35 -7.00 5.04
CA ASN A 45 1.35 -8.44 5.33
C ASN A 45 0.22 -9.18 4.58
N THR A 46 -0.79 -8.45 4.11
CA THR A 46 -1.96 -9.00 3.40
C THR A 46 -1.81 -9.02 1.88
N ILE A 47 -0.67 -8.60 1.33
CA ILE A 47 -0.42 -8.61 -0.12
C ILE A 47 -0.44 -10.07 -0.61
N ILE A 48 -1.25 -10.36 -1.63
CA ILE A 48 -1.23 -11.65 -2.32
C ILE A 48 -0.29 -11.50 -3.53
N PRO A 49 0.89 -12.17 -3.56
CA PRO A 49 1.89 -11.96 -4.61
C PRO A 49 1.31 -12.16 -6.01
N GLN A 50 0.51 -13.22 -6.22
CA GLN A 50 -0.10 -13.51 -7.52
C GLN A 50 -0.97 -12.36 -8.05
N HIS A 51 -1.84 -11.80 -7.21
CA HIS A 51 -2.68 -10.65 -7.59
C HIS A 51 -1.86 -9.38 -7.83
N LEU A 52 -0.75 -9.20 -7.11
CA LEU A 52 0.15 -8.07 -7.35
C LEU A 52 0.80 -8.18 -8.73
N ILE A 53 1.32 -9.37 -9.09
CA ILE A 53 1.97 -9.59 -10.38
C ILE A 53 1.00 -9.44 -11.55
N GLU A 54 -0.22 -9.94 -11.43
CA GLU A 54 -1.26 -9.73 -12.44
C GLU A 54 -1.51 -8.24 -12.69
N LYS A 55 -1.63 -7.44 -11.61
CA LYS A 55 -1.79 -5.97 -11.73
C LYS A 55 -0.57 -5.31 -12.35
N LEU A 56 0.64 -5.69 -11.96
CA LEU A 56 1.87 -5.13 -12.53
C LEU A 56 2.01 -5.45 -14.02
N SER A 57 1.63 -6.66 -14.43
CA SER A 57 1.62 -7.06 -15.83
C SER A 57 0.61 -6.24 -16.65
N LEU A 58 -0.60 -6.01 -16.12
CA LEU A 58 -1.60 -5.14 -16.75
C LEU A 58 -1.13 -3.69 -16.90
N LEU A 59 -0.27 -3.21 -16.00
CA LEU A 59 0.36 -1.88 -16.08
C LEU A 59 1.54 -1.81 -17.06
N GLY A 60 1.88 -2.91 -17.73
CA GLY A 60 2.96 -2.95 -18.73
C GLY A 60 4.34 -3.30 -18.17
N THR A 61 4.42 -3.82 -16.94
CA THR A 61 5.68 -4.28 -16.36
C THR A 61 6.20 -5.51 -17.12
N ASN A 62 7.48 -5.52 -17.48
CA ASN A 62 8.09 -6.63 -18.21
C ASN A 62 8.04 -7.95 -17.41
N THR A 63 7.81 -9.06 -18.11
CA THR A 63 7.69 -10.42 -17.53
C THR A 63 8.87 -10.80 -16.63
N SER A 64 10.11 -10.47 -17.00
CA SER A 64 11.30 -10.79 -16.19
C SER A 64 11.28 -10.07 -14.85
N LEU A 65 10.85 -8.80 -14.83
CA LEU A 65 10.72 -8.03 -13.58
C LEU A 65 9.55 -8.55 -12.74
N CYS A 66 8.42 -8.88 -13.37
CA CYS A 66 7.30 -9.52 -12.70
C CYS A 66 7.70 -10.84 -12.02
N ASN A 67 8.47 -11.69 -12.71
CA ASN A 67 8.96 -12.95 -12.16
C ASN A 67 9.95 -12.72 -11.01
N TRP A 68 10.82 -11.72 -11.13
CA TRP A 68 11.74 -11.34 -10.04
C TRP A 68 10.99 -10.86 -8.80
N ILE A 69 9.95 -10.03 -8.96
CA ILE A 69 9.09 -9.58 -7.85
C ILE A 69 8.34 -10.77 -7.24
N LEU A 70 7.84 -11.69 -8.07
CA LEU A 70 7.15 -12.89 -7.58
C LEU A 70 8.06 -13.75 -6.72
N ASP A 71 9.26 -14.04 -7.22
CA ASP A 71 10.29 -14.80 -6.51
C ASP A 71 10.66 -14.10 -5.20
N PHE A 72 10.86 -12.77 -5.24
CA PHE A 72 11.13 -11.98 -4.05
C PHE A 72 10.00 -12.02 -2.99
N LEU A 73 8.75 -12.21 -3.40
CA LEU A 73 7.59 -12.22 -2.49
C LEU A 73 7.12 -13.61 -2.07
N THR A 74 7.63 -14.69 -2.66
CA THR A 74 7.15 -16.06 -2.43
C THR A 74 8.19 -16.95 -1.76
N GLY A 75 7.73 -17.97 -1.04
CA GLY A 75 8.62 -18.99 -0.47
C GLY A 75 9.60 -18.47 0.58
N ARG A 76 9.32 -17.33 1.21
CA ARG A 76 10.25 -16.66 2.13
C ARG A 76 10.19 -17.22 3.54
N PRO A 77 11.27 -17.85 4.05
CA PRO A 77 11.35 -18.19 5.47
C PRO A 77 11.54 -16.92 6.31
N GLN A 78 10.79 -16.82 7.40
CA GLN A 78 10.91 -15.75 8.40
C GLN A 78 10.99 -16.33 9.81
N SER A 79 11.70 -15.64 10.69
CA SER A 79 11.66 -15.86 12.13
C SER A 79 11.71 -14.50 12.83
N VAL A 80 11.09 -14.41 14.00
CA VAL A 80 11.06 -13.20 14.83
C VAL A 80 12.03 -13.39 15.99
N ARG A 81 12.88 -12.40 16.22
CA ARG A 81 13.79 -12.37 17.37
C ARG A 81 13.41 -11.25 18.32
N ILE A 82 13.24 -11.58 19.60
CA ILE A 82 13.02 -10.63 20.69
C ILE A 82 14.09 -10.88 21.75
N GLY A 83 15.06 -9.96 21.86
CA GLY A 83 16.23 -10.14 22.71
C GLY A 83 17.03 -11.40 22.35
N ASN A 84 17.06 -12.36 23.26
CA ASN A 84 17.73 -13.66 23.07
C ASN A 84 16.78 -14.79 22.62
N SER A 85 15.48 -14.52 22.52
CA SER A 85 14.49 -15.50 22.08
C SER A 85 14.29 -15.41 20.56
N ILE A 86 14.23 -16.54 19.88
CA ILE A 86 14.00 -16.65 18.43
C ILE A 86 12.80 -17.59 18.22
N SER A 87 11.85 -17.18 17.37
CA SER A 87 10.71 -18.03 17.00
C SER A 87 11.15 -19.19 16.11
N SER A 88 10.28 -20.19 15.95
CA SER A 88 10.41 -21.12 14.84
C SER A 88 10.39 -20.37 13.49
N THR A 89 11.06 -20.94 12.49
CA THR A 89 10.98 -20.44 11.12
C THR A 89 9.63 -20.81 10.50
N THR A 90 8.97 -19.84 9.88
CA THR A 90 7.73 -20.03 9.12
C THR A 90 7.93 -19.51 7.71
N THR A 91 7.47 -20.23 6.69
CA THR A 91 7.48 -19.75 5.31
C THR A 91 6.23 -18.94 5.02
N LEU A 92 6.40 -17.72 4.48
CA LEU A 92 5.31 -16.86 4.06
C LEU A 92 4.93 -17.09 2.60
N SER A 93 3.63 -17.12 2.35
CA SER A 93 3.02 -17.10 1.02
C SER A 93 2.30 -15.79 0.70
N THR A 94 2.18 -14.90 1.68
CA THR A 94 1.59 -13.57 1.56
C THR A 94 2.45 -12.51 2.23
N GLY A 95 2.24 -11.29 1.80
CA GLY A 95 2.85 -10.10 2.34
C GLY A 95 4.13 -9.69 1.64
N ALA A 96 4.54 -8.44 1.88
CA ALA A 96 5.82 -7.91 1.51
C ALA A 96 6.69 -7.70 2.77
N PRO A 97 8.03 -7.78 2.66
CA PRO A 97 8.90 -7.39 3.76
C PRO A 97 8.65 -5.91 4.12
N GLN A 98 8.60 -5.62 5.42
CA GLN A 98 8.54 -4.27 5.95
C GLN A 98 9.94 -3.90 6.46
N GLY A 99 10.56 -2.88 5.89
CA GLY A 99 11.93 -2.45 6.21
C GLY A 99 12.30 -1.16 5.49
#